data_AF-W1P4H6-F1
#
_entry.id   AF-W1P4H6-F1
#
_cell.length_a   1.000
_cell.length_b   1.000
_cell.length_c   1.000
_cell.angle_alpha   90.00
_cell.angle_beta   90.00
_cell.angle_gamma   90.00
#
_symmetry.space_group_name_H-M   'P 1'
#
loop_
_entity.id
_entity.type
_entity.pdbx_description
1 polymer ?
#
loop_
_entity_poly.entity_id
_entity_poly.type
_entity_poly.pdbx_seq_one_letter_code
_entity_poly.pdbx_strand_id
1 'polypeptide(L)' 'MTLKGMVKGTRNMLGRYIGKWFYDKRIHFDAVNSPYFPPMVNAIQRAEPGVKPSTTYQLNGPLLDEE' A
#
# COMPACT_ATOMS: atom_id res chain seq x y z
N MET A 1 -1.50 -8.81 28.67
CA MET A 1 -1.56 -8.50 27.22
C MET A 1 -0.39 -9.21 26.55
N THR A 2 -0.58 -9.99 25.49
CA THR A 2 0.49 -10.83 24.90
C THR A 2 1.02 -10.25 23.59
N LEU A 3 2.31 -10.47 23.29
CA LEU A 3 2.96 -10.03 22.04
C LEU A 3 2.20 -10.51 20.79
N LYS A 4 1.72 -11.77 20.81
CA LYS A 4 0.87 -12.35 19.76
C LYS A 4 -0.44 -11.58 19.57
N GLY A 5 -1.03 -11.09 20.66
CA GLY A 5 -2.22 -10.24 20.65
C GLY A 5 -1.95 -8.85 20.06
N MET A 6 -0.79 -8.25 20.38
CA MET A 6 -0.38 -6.96 19.82
C MET A 6 -0.11 -7.05 18.32
N VAL A 7 0.64 -8.06 17.86
CA VAL A 7 0.90 -8.27 16.42
C VAL A 7 -0.40 -8.46 15.65
N LYS A 8 -1.36 -9.22 16.19
CA LYS A 8 -2.70 -9.39 15.61
C LYS A 8 -3.49 -8.07 15.59
N GLY A 9 -3.41 -7.27 16.65
CA GLY A 9 -4.03 -5.94 16.73
C GLY A 9 -3.46 -4.95 15.69
N THR A 10 -2.13 -4.91 15.55
CA THR A 10 -1.45 -4.07 14.55
C THR A 10 -1.79 -4.51 13.12
N ARG A 11 -1.80 -5.82 12.84
CA ARG A 11 -2.23 -6.35 11.53
C ARG A 11 -3.67 -5.95 11.21
N ASN A 12 -4.55 -6.00 12.21
CA ASN A 12 -5.94 -5.55 12.08
C ASN A 12 -6.06 -4.03 11.85
N MET A 13 -5.17 -3.20 12.44
CA MET A 13 -5.18 -1.76 12.18
C MET A 13 -4.67 -1.41 10.77
N LEU A 14 -3.56 -2.00 10.32
CA LEU A 14 -3.03 -1.78 8.97
C LEU A 14 -4.04 -2.19 7.88
N GLY A 15 -4.67 -3.36 8.07
CA GLY A 15 -5.72 -3.82 7.16
C GLY A 15 -6.92 -2.86 7.05
N ARG A 16 -7.24 -2.12 8.13
CA ARG A 16 -8.32 -1.11 8.11
C ARG A 16 -7.96 0.10 7.25
N TYR A 17 -6.75 0.62 7.35
CA TYR A 17 -6.34 1.78 6.54
C TYR A 17 -6.24 1.42 5.05
N ILE A 18 -5.63 0.28 4.74
CA ILE A 18 -5.51 -0.22 3.36
C ILE A 18 -6.91 -0.51 2.81
N GLY A 19 -7.76 -1.22 3.56
CA GLY A 19 -9.12 -1.56 3.12
C GLY A 19 -10.03 -0.35 2.93
N LYS A 20 -9.92 0.67 3.79
CA LYS A 20 -10.64 1.95 3.61
C LYS A 20 -10.20 2.67 2.33
N TRP A 21 -8.91 2.69 2.02
CA TRP A 21 -8.41 3.32 0.80
C TRP A 21 -8.89 2.59 -0.46
N PHE A 22 -8.87 1.24 -0.45
CA PHE A 22 -9.44 0.43 -1.54
C PHE A 22 -10.92 0.75 -1.77
N TYR A 23 -11.71 0.83 -0.69
CA TYR A 23 -13.12 1.17 -0.78
C TYR A 23 -13.36 2.59 -1.33
N ASP A 24 -12.67 3.60 -0.80
CA ASP A 24 -12.78 5.00 -1.24
C ASP A 24 -12.45 5.18 -2.73
N LYS A 25 -11.37 4.52 -3.19
CA LYS A 25 -10.93 4.57 -4.58
C LYS A 25 -11.62 3.56 -5.50
N ARG A 26 -12.60 2.81 -4.97
CA ARG A 26 -13.33 1.74 -5.70
C ARG A 26 -12.39 0.72 -6.35
N ILE A 27 -11.25 0.45 -5.72
CA ILE A 27 -10.32 -0.60 -6.13
C ILE A 27 -10.88 -1.93 -5.65
N HIS A 28 -11.01 -2.89 -6.56
CA HIS A 28 -11.44 -4.23 -6.20
C HIS A 28 -10.44 -4.86 -5.20
N PHE A 29 -10.94 -5.49 -4.15
CA PHE A 29 -10.07 -6.15 -3.15
C PHE A 29 -9.18 -7.25 -3.73
N ASP A 30 -9.61 -7.86 -4.83
CA ASP A 30 -8.83 -8.78 -5.66
C ASP A 30 -7.52 -8.16 -6.21
N ALA A 31 -7.41 -6.83 -6.31
CA ALA A 31 -6.19 -6.19 -6.79
C ALA A 31 -4.93 -6.51 -5.95
N VAL A 32 -5.09 -7.04 -4.72
CA VAL A 32 -3.97 -7.57 -3.92
C VAL A 32 -3.29 -8.80 -4.55
N ASN A 33 -3.97 -9.48 -5.47
CA ASN A 33 -3.45 -10.64 -6.21
C ASN A 33 -2.61 -10.23 -7.44
N SER A 34 -2.58 -8.93 -7.78
CA SER A 34 -1.73 -8.40 -8.85
C SER A 34 -0.26 -8.71 -8.58
N PRO A 35 0.54 -9.09 -9.59
CA PRO A 35 1.98 -9.31 -9.43
C PRO A 35 2.73 -8.06 -8.93
N TYR A 36 2.15 -6.87 -9.11
CA TYR A 36 2.73 -5.60 -8.67
C TYR A 36 2.42 -5.24 -7.21
N PHE A 37 1.46 -5.92 -6.57
CA PHE A 37 1.08 -5.60 -5.19
C PHE A 37 2.19 -5.90 -4.17
N PRO A 38 2.81 -7.11 -4.15
CA PRO A 38 3.92 -7.37 -3.22
C PRO A 38 5.15 -6.47 -3.44
N PRO A 39 5.61 -6.21 -4.68
CA PRO A 39 6.70 -5.26 -4.95
C PRO A 39 6.41 -3.85 -4.45
N MET A 40 5.19 -3.33 -4.68
CA MET A 40 4.78 -2.01 -4.19
C MET A 40 4.84 -1.92 -2.66
N VAL A 41 4.30 -2.92 -1.95
CA VAL A 41 4.32 -2.95 -0.48
C VAL A 41 5.77 -3.00 0.04
N ASN A 42 6.64 -3.78 -0.60
CA ASN A 42 8.06 -3.85 -0.24
C ASN A 42 8.77 -2.50 -0.46
N ALA A 43 8.50 -1.81 -1.57
CA ALA A 43 9.05 -0.49 -1.84
C ALA A 43 8.66 0.54 -0.76
N ILE A 44 7.39 0.53 -0.33
CA ILE A 44 6.89 1.41 0.73
C ILE A 44 7.53 1.06 2.09
N GLN A 45 7.66 -0.22 2.43
CA GLN A 45 8.26 -0.65 3.69
C GLN A 45 9.75 -0.29 3.82
N ARG A 46 10.46 -0.23 2.69
CA ARG A 46 11.87 0.15 2.63
C ARG A 46 12.08 1.66 2.61
N ALA A 47 11.04 2.45 2.36
CA ALA A 47 11.14 3.90 2.36
C ALA A 47 11.39 4.43 3.78
N GLU A 48 12.26 5.44 3.88
CA GLU A 48 12.57 6.05 5.17
C GLU A 48 11.36 6.83 5.73
N PRO A 49 11.22 6.92 7.07
CA PRO A 49 10.22 7.78 7.68
C PRO A 49 10.34 9.23 7.19
N GLY A 50 9.25 9.81 6.71
CA GLY A 50 9.22 11.19 6.20
C GLY A 50 9.35 11.31 4.68
N VAL A 51 9.62 10.22 3.96
CA VAL A 51 9.48 10.19 2.50
C VAL A 51 8.02 10.49 2.14
N LYS A 52 7.82 11.54 1.36
CA LYS A 52 6.49 11.92 0.88
C LYS A 52 6.00 10.90 -0.15
N PRO A 53 4.71 10.51 -0.13
CA PRO A 53 4.12 9.73 -1.20
C PRO A 53 4.31 10.43 -2.55
N SER A 54 4.45 9.66 -3.62
CA SER A 54 4.52 10.19 -4.99
C SER A 54 3.26 10.97 -5.34
N THR A 55 3.43 12.09 -6.06
CA THR A 55 2.31 12.86 -6.59
C THR A 55 1.74 12.20 -7.84
N THR A 56 0.53 12.57 -8.24
CA THR A 56 -0.09 12.11 -9.50
C THR A 56 0.82 12.34 -10.70
N TYR A 57 1.51 13.48 -10.76
CA TYR A 57 2.46 13.79 -11.85
C TYR A 57 3.65 12.82 -11.87
N GLN A 58 4.23 12.53 -10.71
CA GLN A 58 5.37 11.61 -10.60
C GLN A 58 5.00 10.15 -10.89
N LEU A 59 3.75 9.76 -10.61
CA LEU A 59 3.25 8.42 -10.94
C LEU A 59 2.95 8.28 -12.44
N ASN A 60 2.48 9.35 -13.09
CA ASN A 60 2.17 9.34 -14.52
C ASN A 60 3.43 9.47 -15.40
N GLY A 61 4.48 10.15 -14.94
CA GLY A 61 5.69 10.38 -15.74
C GLY A 61 6.30 9.10 -16.32
N PRO A 62 6.66 8.10 -15.50
CA PRO A 62 7.25 6.86 -15.98
C PRO A 62 6.32 6.00 -16.85
N LEU A 63 5.00 6.17 -16.73
CA LEU A 63 4.01 5.43 -17.51
C LEU A 63 3.80 6.00 -18.91
N LEU A 64 4.24 7.24 -19.16
CA LEU A 64 4.15 7.89 -20.48
C LEU A 64 5.36 7.60 -21.37
N ASP A 65 6.49 7.19 -20.77
CA ASP A 65 7.73 6.84 -21.50
C ASP A 65 7.82 5.34 -21.85
N GLU A 66 6.83 4.53 -21.45
CA GLU A 66 6.76 3.07 -21.68
C GLU A 66 5.84 2.66 -22.86
N GLU A 67 5.38 3.61 -23.70
CA GLU A 67 4.67 3.30 -24.97
C GLU A 67 5.62 3.17 -26.18
#